data_AF-A0A9Q4CKB6-F1
#
_entry.id   AF-A0A9Q4CKB6-F1
#
_cell.length_a   1.000
_cell.length_b   1.000
_cell.length_c   1.000
_cell.angle_alpha   90.00
_cell.angle_beta   90.00
_cell.angle_gamma   90.00
#
_symmetry.space_group_name_H-M   'P 1'
#
loop_
_entity.id
_entity.type
_entity.pdbx_description
1 polymer ?
#
loop_
_entity_poly.entity_id
_entity_poly.type
_entity_poly.pdbx_seq_one_letter_code
_entity_poly.pdbx_strand_id
1 'polypeptide(L)' 'VPHIGGPVLPAPATVLIGGLPAASLGQMCLCTGIPDSIITGSMTVLINNKPAARLGDSTAHGGIIVSGMPSVLIGG' A
#
# COMPACT_ATOMS: atom_id res chain seq x y z
N VAL A 1 11.06 0.41 18.56
CA VAL A 1 12.07 0.59 17.48
C VAL A 1 11.50 1.57 16.47
N PRO A 2 12.26 2.55 15.94
CA PRO A 2 11.73 3.46 14.92
C PRO A 2 11.36 2.69 13.66
N HIS A 3 10.14 2.88 13.14
CA HIS A 3 9.73 2.37 11.84
C HIS A 3 10.50 3.18 10.78
N ILE A 4 11.63 2.67 10.28
CA ILE A 4 12.44 3.38 9.26
C ILE A 4 11.73 3.37 7.90
N GLY A 5 10.67 2.56 7.78
CA GLY A 5 9.92 2.36 6.55
C GLY A 5 10.64 1.40 5.61
N GLY A 6 9.94 1.04 4.54
CA GLY A 6 10.45 0.16 3.49
C GLY A 6 9.44 0.08 2.35
N PRO A 7 9.83 -0.54 1.22
CA PRO A 7 8.96 -0.60 0.06
C PRO A 7 7.75 -1.49 0.32
N VAL A 8 6.63 -1.14 -0.30
CA VAL A 8 5.58 -2.12 -0.54
C VAL A 8 6.14 -3.13 -1.53
N LEU A 9 6.06 -4.41 -1.20
CA LEU A 9 6.65 -5.46 -2.03
C LEU A 9 5.83 -5.64 -3.32
N PRO A 10 6.48 -5.94 -4.45
CA PRO A 10 5.79 -6.24 -5.69
C PRO A 10 4.84 -7.43 -5.48
N ALA A 11 3.59 -7.25 -5.86
CA ALA A 11 2.60 -8.31 -5.93
C ALA A 11 2.10 -8.42 -7.38
N PRO A 12 1.70 -9.61 -7.84
CA PRO A 12 1.00 -9.74 -9.11
C PRO A 12 -0.28 -8.90 -9.04
N ALA A 13 -0.32 -7.81 -9.82
CA ALA A 13 -1.48 -6.95 -9.95
C ALA A 13 -1.84 -6.81 -11.42
N THR A 14 -3.13 -6.93 -11.73
CA THR A 14 -3.68 -6.63 -13.06
C THR A 14 -3.85 -5.13 -13.29
N VAL A 15 -3.95 -4.35 -12.20
CA VAL A 15 -4.07 -2.90 -12.22
C VAL A 15 -2.70 -2.27 -12.02
N LEU A 16 -2.28 -1.44 -12.98
CA LEU A 16 -1.04 -0.69 -12.93
C LEU A 16 -1.33 0.80 -12.75
N ILE A 17 -0.56 1.46 -11.87
CA ILE A 17 -0.57 2.92 -11.68
C ILE A 17 0.84 3.44 -11.99
N GLY A 18 0.96 4.34 -12.97
CA GLY A 18 2.27 4.83 -13.42
C GLY A 18 3.19 3.74 -13.99
N GLY A 19 2.61 2.63 -14.48
CA GLY A 19 3.34 1.46 -14.98
C GLY A 19 3.81 0.46 -13.91
N LEU A 20 3.53 0.72 -12.62
CA LEU A 20 3.86 -0.16 -11.51
C LEU A 20 2.61 -0.86 -10.95
N PRO A 21 2.73 -2.09 -10.39
CA PRO A 21 1.64 -2.79 -9.72
C PRO A 21 1.00 -1.94 -8.63
N ALA A 22 -0.32 -1.75 -8.70
CA ALA A 22 -1.05 -0.94 -7.73
C ALA A 22 -1.22 -1.67 -6.40
N ALA A 23 -0.93 -0.98 -5.29
CA ALA A 23 -0.98 -1.55 -3.95
C ALA A 23 -2.42 -1.71 -3.42
N SER A 24 -2.66 -2.75 -2.63
CA SER A 24 -3.97 -3.05 -2.03
C SER A 24 -3.85 -3.60 -0.62
N LEU A 25 -4.96 -3.62 0.11
CA LEU A 25 -5.05 -4.13 1.48
C LEU A 25 -4.53 -5.57 1.58
N GLY A 26 -3.77 -5.83 2.64
CA GLY A 26 -3.11 -7.10 2.89
C GLY A 26 -1.87 -7.35 2.04
N GLN A 27 -1.44 -6.40 1.21
CA GLN A 27 -0.18 -6.52 0.48
C GLN A 27 1.00 -6.43 1.44
N MET A 28 2.00 -7.27 1.17
CA MET A 28 3.22 -7.31 1.96
C MET A 28 4.04 -6.04 1.72
N CYS A 29 4.61 -5.51 2.79
CA CYS A 29 5.61 -4.45 2.77
C CYS A 29 6.76 -4.83 3.69
N LEU A 30 7.87 -4.10 3.57
CA LEU A 30 8.96 -4.25 4.52
C LEU A 30 8.91 -3.10 5.51
N CYS A 31 9.00 -3.48 6.78
CA CYS A 31 9.30 -2.54 7.83
C CYS A 31 10.83 -2.50 8.02
N THR A 32 11.34 -2.53 9.25
CA THR A 32 12.77 -2.57 9.61
C THR A 32 13.45 -3.91 9.21
N GLY A 33 13.32 -4.32 7.95
CA GLY A 33 13.84 -5.58 7.39
C GLY A 33 12.97 -6.83 7.64
N ILE A 34 11.85 -6.69 8.34
CA ILE A 34 10.91 -7.78 8.65
C ILE A 34 9.62 -7.60 7.82
N PRO A 35 8.95 -8.70 7.42
CA PRO A 35 7.67 -8.62 6.71
C PRO A 35 6.60 -7.89 7.51
N ASP A 36 5.85 -7.01 6.85
CA ASP A 36 4.71 -6.25 7.36
C ASP A 36 3.57 -6.30 6.32
N SER A 37 2.38 -5.81 6.66
CA SER A 37 1.23 -5.80 5.77
C SER A 37 0.42 -4.51 5.89
N ILE A 38 -0.17 -4.07 4.77
CA ILE A 38 -1.09 -2.94 4.73
C ILE A 38 -2.44 -3.39 5.33
N ILE A 39 -2.96 -2.66 6.33
CA ILE A 39 -4.18 -3.05 7.07
C ILE A 39 -5.37 -2.13 6.84
N THR A 40 -5.17 -0.95 6.24
CA THR A 40 -6.26 -0.06 5.82
C THR A 40 -6.18 0.24 4.33
N GLY A 41 -7.27 0.75 3.75
CA GLY A 41 -7.39 1.06 2.34
C GLY A 41 -8.59 1.96 2.05
N SER A 42 -8.84 2.24 0.78
CA SER A 42 -10.04 2.93 0.32
C SER A 42 -11.32 2.15 0.66
N MET A 43 -12.37 2.87 1.08
CA MET A 43 -13.67 2.26 1.36
C MET A 43 -14.49 1.98 0.10
N THR A 44 -14.13 2.60 -1.04
CA THR A 44 -14.96 2.58 -2.26
C THR A 44 -14.21 2.09 -3.49
N VAL A 45 -12.88 2.21 -3.52
CA VAL A 45 -12.06 1.79 -4.66
C VAL A 45 -11.39 0.47 -4.36
N LEU A 46 -11.61 -0.51 -5.23
CA LEU A 46 -11.03 -1.84 -5.13
C LEU A 46 -9.99 -2.09 -6.23
N ILE A 47 -8.89 -2.71 -5.85
CA ILE A 47 -7.86 -3.26 -6.75
C ILE A 47 -7.83 -4.76 -6.51
N ASN A 48 -8.14 -5.56 -7.54
CA ASN A 48 -8.29 -7.01 -7.42
C ASN A 48 -9.23 -7.44 -6.27
N ASN A 49 -10.41 -6.79 -6.16
CA ASN A 49 -11.40 -7.02 -5.11
C ASN A 49 -10.92 -6.73 -3.68
N LYS A 50 -9.81 -6.02 -3.51
CA LYS A 50 -9.30 -5.58 -2.22
C LYS A 50 -9.27 -4.05 -2.15
N PRO A 51 -9.53 -3.44 -0.99
CA PRO A 51 -9.38 -2.00 -0.81
C PRO A 51 -8.05 -1.48 -1.36
N ALA A 52 -8.11 -0.44 -2.19
CA ALA A 52 -6.91 0.17 -2.77
C ALA A 52 -6.11 0.89 -1.67
N ALA A 53 -4.80 0.68 -1.63
CA ALA A 53 -3.93 1.35 -0.67
C ALA A 53 -3.59 2.77 -1.13
N ARG A 54 -3.51 3.70 -0.18
CA ARG A 54 -3.39 5.15 -0.38
C ARG A 54 -2.36 5.76 0.56
N LEU A 55 -1.96 6.99 0.27
CA LEU A 55 -1.18 7.80 1.20
C LEU A 55 -1.94 7.91 2.54
N GLY A 56 -1.25 7.61 3.64
CA GLY A 56 -1.81 7.63 4.99
C GLY A 56 -2.41 6.30 5.47
N ASP A 57 -2.54 5.29 4.62
CA ASP A 57 -3.00 3.97 5.08
C ASP A 57 -1.99 3.31 6.02
N SER A 58 -2.51 2.65 7.06
CA SER A 58 -1.73 2.03 8.13
C SER A 58 -1.20 0.66 7.75
N THR A 59 -0.07 0.29 8.35
CA THR A 59 0.49 -1.07 8.33
C THR A 59 0.34 -1.77 9.68
N ALA A 60 0.46 -3.10 9.70
CA ALA A 60 0.28 -3.89 10.91
C ALA A 60 1.32 -3.56 12.01
N HIS A 61 2.53 -3.17 11.62
CA HIS A 61 3.57 -2.71 12.56
C HIS A 61 3.46 -1.23 12.96
N GLY A 62 2.34 -0.57 12.65
CA GLY A 62 2.07 0.81 13.04
C GLY A 62 2.75 1.87 12.17
N GLY A 63 3.25 1.48 10.99
CA GLY A 63 3.70 2.40 9.96
C GLY A 63 2.53 2.99 9.18
N ILE A 64 2.83 3.98 8.33
CA ILE A 64 1.88 4.55 7.37
C ILE A 64 2.53 4.60 5.98
N ILE A 65 1.71 4.53 4.93
CA ILE A 65 2.16 4.76 3.55
C ILE A 65 2.44 6.25 3.37
N VAL A 66 3.69 6.60 3.05
CA VAL A 66 4.15 7.99 2.93
C VAL A 66 4.48 8.43 1.49
N SER A 67 4.36 7.52 0.53
CA SER A 67 4.64 7.79 -0.89
C SER A 67 3.66 7.06 -1.80
N GLY A 68 3.34 7.67 -2.93
CA GLY A 68 2.43 7.16 -3.95
C GLY A 68 2.67 7.86 -5.29
N MET A 69 1.82 7.60 -6.29
CA MET A 69 1.95 8.20 -7.63
C MET A 69 1.38 9.64 -7.63
N PRO A 70 2.18 10.70 -7.85
CA PRO A 70 1.74 12.09 -7.68
C PRO A 70 0.59 12.51 -8.61
N SER A 71 0.46 11.87 -9.76
CA SER A 71 -0.56 12.18 -10.77
C SER A 71 -1.88 11.43 -10.56
N VAL A 72 -1.99 10.58 -9.54
CA VAL A 72 -3.17 9.73 -9.30
C VAL A 72 -3.66 9.89 -7.87
N LEU A 73 -4.93 10.25 -7.72
CA LEU A 73 -5.62 10.31 -6.45
C LEU A 73 -6.69 9.21 -6.40
N ILE A 74 -6.67 8.42 -5.32
CA ILE A 74 -7.68 7.37 -5.07
C ILE A 74 -8.66 7.90 -4.03
N GLY A 75 -9.93 8.08 -4.44
CA GLY A 75 -11.01 8.58 -3.59
C GLY A 75 -11.58 7.55 -2.60
N GLY A 76 -12.61 7.98 -1.86
CA GLY A 76 -13.23 7.25 -0.73
C GLY A 76 -12.49 7.48 0.57
#